data_AF-A0A9D7EFP5-F1
#
_entry.id   AF-A0A9D7EFP5-F1
#
_cell.length_a   1.000
_cell.length_b   1.000
_cell.length_c   1.000
_cell.angle_alpha   90.00
_cell.angle_beta   90.00
_cell.angle_gamma   90.00
#
_symmetry.space_group_name_H-M   'P 1'
#
loop_
_entity.id
_entity.type
_entity.pdbx_description
1 polymer ?
#
loop_
_entity_poly.entity_id
_entity_poly.type
_entity_poly.pdbx_seq_one_letter_code
_entity_poly.pdbx_strand_id
1 'polypeptide(L)'
;MLCSDCGNNSGTTYEQSLTTASSIDPSAYPNVVLQFETQYRRFNNEQTYVAISTDGVNWPVPPSDTATVGLPTGLYPVWYDGELTQSVSPGNPTIKRINISDAAGSQGTVWVRFYWYGVWGYAWYVDDVR
;
A
#
# COMPACT_ATOMS: atom_id res chain seq x y z
N MET A 1 -4.87 -5.45 9.48
CA MET A 1 -3.46 -5.68 9.88
C MET A 1 -2.82 -6.59 8.85
N LEU A 2 -1.60 -6.26 8.43
CA LEU A 2 -0.72 -7.09 7.63
C LEU A 2 0.56 -7.34 8.44
N CYS A 3 1.08 -8.57 8.47
CA CYS A 3 2.27 -8.93 9.24
C CYS A 3 3.09 -9.97 8.49
N SER A 4 4.41 -9.77 8.44
CA SER A 4 5.29 -10.62 7.63
C SER A 4 5.70 -11.94 8.29
N ASP A 5 5.75 -11.95 9.61
CA ASP A 5 6.30 -13.01 10.45
C ASP A 5 5.27 -13.61 11.43
N CYS A 6 4.04 -13.11 11.42
CA CYS A 6 2.96 -13.65 12.24
C CYS A 6 2.68 -15.10 11.83
N GLY A 7 2.67 -15.99 12.82
CA GLY A 7 2.54 -17.43 12.60
C GLY A 7 3.86 -18.20 12.44
N ASN A 8 4.99 -17.63 12.89
CA ASN A 8 6.30 -18.30 12.90
C ASN A 8 6.79 -18.67 11.49
N ASN A 9 6.62 -17.74 10.55
CA ASN A 9 6.90 -17.97 9.14
C ASN A 9 8.40 -17.81 8.86
N SER A 10 9.01 -18.82 8.24
CA SER A 10 10.47 -18.91 7.99
C SER A 10 10.85 -18.82 6.50
N GLY A 11 9.92 -18.41 5.63
CA GLY A 11 10.15 -18.24 4.19
C GLY A 11 10.99 -17.00 3.84
N THR A 12 11.57 -16.99 2.63
CA THR A 12 12.48 -15.94 2.14
C THR A 12 11.83 -14.92 1.20
N THR A 13 10.58 -15.13 0.79
CA THR A 13 9.79 -14.18 0.01
C THR A 13 8.42 -14.12 0.63
N TYR A 14 8.04 -12.95 1.15
CA TYR A 14 6.75 -12.78 1.78
C TYR A 14 6.08 -11.50 1.30
N GLU A 15 4.86 -11.67 0.83
CA GLU A 15 3.99 -10.63 0.34
C GLU A 15 2.63 -10.86 0.98
N GLN A 16 2.04 -9.80 1.51
CA GLN A 16 0.68 -9.85 2.03
C GLN A 16 -0.13 -8.69 1.51
N SER A 17 -1.43 -8.91 1.35
CA SER A 17 -2.29 -7.84 0.87
C SER A 17 -3.70 -7.87 1.45
N LEU A 18 -4.29 -6.68 1.55
CA LEU A 18 -5.70 -6.47 1.86
C LEU A 18 -6.31 -5.72 0.69
N THR A 19 -7.38 -6.25 0.11
CA THR A 19 -8.05 -5.66 -1.05
C THR A 19 -9.48 -5.31 -0.68
N THR A 20 -10.01 -4.22 -1.24
CA THR A 20 -11.43 -3.90 -1.14
C THR A 20 -12.29 -5.06 -1.63
N ALA A 21 -13.35 -5.41 -0.89
CA ALA A 21 -14.21 -6.54 -1.24
C ALA A 21 -15.04 -6.31 -2.51
N SER A 22 -15.36 -5.04 -2.80
CA SER A 22 -16.10 -4.59 -3.99
C SER A 22 -15.35 -3.46 -4.69
N SER A 23 -15.68 -3.24 -5.96
CA SER A 23 -15.22 -2.06 -6.69
C SER A 23 -15.85 -0.79 -6.13
N ILE A 24 -15.15 0.31 -6.33
CA ILE A 24 -15.59 1.68 -6.13
C ILE A 24 -15.79 2.30 -7.52
N ASP A 25 -16.81 3.13 -7.69
CA ASP A 25 -17.11 3.83 -8.95
C ASP A 25 -16.78 5.32 -8.84
N PRO A 26 -15.56 5.74 -9.24
CA PRO A 26 -15.18 7.14 -9.34
C PRO A 26 -15.43 7.76 -10.73
N SER A 27 -16.33 7.22 -11.57
CA SER A 27 -16.49 7.66 -12.98
C SER A 27 -16.83 9.15 -13.14
N ALA A 28 -17.52 9.73 -12.16
CA ALA A 28 -17.86 11.16 -12.13
C ALA A 28 -16.75 12.05 -11.52
N TYR A 29 -15.65 11.46 -11.04
CA TYR A 29 -14.62 12.14 -10.27
C TYR A 29 -13.25 12.00 -10.95
N PRO A 30 -12.80 13.04 -11.69
CA PRO A 30 -11.48 13.01 -12.32
C PRO A 30 -10.33 13.14 -11.31
N ASN A 31 -10.61 13.69 -10.12
CA ASN A 31 -9.62 13.87 -9.06
C ASN A 31 -9.99 12.96 -7.88
N VAL A 32 -9.11 12.01 -7.56
CA VAL A 32 -9.32 11.00 -6.52
C VAL A 32 -8.09 10.97 -5.61
N VAL A 33 -8.32 11.08 -4.31
CA VAL A 33 -7.30 10.97 -3.27
C VAL A 33 -7.72 9.85 -2.32
N LEU A 34 -6.84 8.88 -2.12
CA LEU A 34 -6.99 7.88 -1.07
C LEU A 34 -6.43 8.45 0.23
N GLN A 35 -7.22 8.42 1.30
CA GLN A 35 -6.76 8.73 2.64
C GLN A 35 -6.98 7.54 3.57
N PHE A 36 -6.03 7.28 4.45
CA PHE A 36 -6.16 6.32 5.53
C PHE A 36 -5.29 6.71 6.72
N GLU A 37 -5.62 6.16 7.87
CA GLU A 37 -4.79 6.18 9.07
C GLU A 37 -3.92 4.93 9.10
N THR A 38 -2.67 5.08 9.51
CA THR A 38 -1.72 3.97 9.51
C THR A 38 -0.79 4.02 10.71
N GLN A 39 -0.42 2.84 11.18
CA GLN A 39 0.70 2.61 12.08
C GLN A 39 1.60 1.54 11.46
N TYR A 40 2.89 1.87 11.38
CA TYR A 40 3.89 0.99 10.78
C TYR A 40 5.23 1.16 11.48
N ARG A 41 6.05 0.12 11.48
CA ARG A 41 7.45 0.16 11.91
C ARG A 41 8.24 -0.71 10.94
N ARG A 42 9.26 -0.13 10.31
CA ARG A 42 10.18 -0.86 9.43
C ARG A 42 11.26 -1.56 10.26
N PHE A 43 11.62 -2.80 9.94
CA PHE A 43 12.73 -3.53 10.54
C PHE A 43 13.96 -3.59 9.62
N ASN A 44 13.80 -3.95 8.34
CA ASN A 44 14.87 -3.99 7.34
C ASN A 44 14.43 -3.40 5.98
N ASN A 45 14.67 -4.12 4.88
CA ASN A 45 14.33 -3.80 3.51
C ASN A 45 12.93 -4.30 3.14
N GLU A 46 11.92 -3.65 3.71
CA GLU A 46 10.51 -3.87 3.40
C GLU A 46 9.77 -2.55 3.22
N GLN A 47 8.72 -2.61 2.42
CA GLN A 47 7.95 -1.45 2.02
C GLN A 47 6.47 -1.79 1.91
N THR A 48 5.66 -0.78 2.20
CA THR A 48 4.21 -0.84 2.07
C THR A 48 3.80 0.02 0.89
N TYR A 49 2.90 -0.51 0.06
CA TYR A 49 2.39 0.12 -1.14
C TYR A 49 0.86 0.15 -1.14
N VAL A 50 0.33 1.06 -1.93
CA VAL A 50 -1.06 1.02 -2.41
C VAL A 50 -1.01 0.68 -3.90
N ALA A 51 -1.72 -0.37 -4.28
CA ALA A 51 -1.93 -0.75 -5.67
C ALA A 51 -3.39 -0.48 -6.05
N ILE A 52 -3.60 -0.04 -7.29
CA ILE A 52 -4.91 0.26 -7.87
C ILE A 52 -5.12 -0.65 -9.08
N SER A 53 -6.31 -1.23 -9.18
CA SER A 53 -6.74 -2.02 -10.33
C SER A 53 -8.10 -1.55 -10.81
N THR A 54 -8.31 -1.52 -12.12
CA THR A 54 -9.59 -1.14 -12.75
C THR A 54 -10.42 -2.34 -13.22
N ASP A 55 -9.85 -3.54 -13.19
CA ASP A 55 -10.51 -4.79 -13.58
C ASP A 55 -10.59 -5.83 -12.44
N GLY A 56 -9.93 -5.56 -11.31
CA GLY A 56 -9.87 -6.44 -10.14
C GLY A 56 -8.98 -7.67 -10.33
N VAL A 57 -8.42 -7.88 -11.52
CA VAL A 57 -7.66 -9.08 -11.91
C VAL A 57 -6.19 -8.75 -12.10
N ASN A 58 -5.89 -7.69 -12.84
CA ASN A 58 -4.54 -7.23 -13.11
C ASN A 58 -4.14 -6.16 -12.10
N TRP A 59 -2.98 -6.35 -11.47
CA TRP A 59 -2.48 -5.48 -10.40
C TRP A 59 -1.04 -5.08 -10.70
N PRO A 60 -0.67 -3.80 -10.48
CA PRO A 60 0.73 -3.44 -10.48
C PRO A 60 1.41 -4.06 -9.25
N VAL A 61 2.61 -4.61 -9.45
CA VAL A 61 3.33 -5.39 -8.44
C VAL A 61 4.50 -4.58 -7.88
N PRO A 62 4.73 -4.59 -6.55
CA PRO A 62 5.92 -3.99 -5.96
C PRO A 62 7.22 -4.50 -6.57
N PRO A 63 8.21 -3.62 -6.82
CA PRO A 63 9.52 -4.03 -7.29
C PRO A 63 10.32 -4.70 -6.15
N SER A 64 11.23 -5.62 -6.50
CA SER A 64 11.97 -6.41 -5.51
C SER A 64 13.01 -5.63 -4.71
N ASP A 65 13.35 -4.43 -5.16
CA ASP A 65 14.30 -3.53 -4.51
C ASP A 65 13.64 -2.52 -3.56
N THR A 66 12.32 -2.63 -3.34
CA THR A 66 11.53 -1.71 -2.50
C THR A 66 11.56 -0.24 -2.94
N ALA A 67 11.79 0.03 -4.23
CA ALA A 67 11.83 1.38 -4.76
C ALA A 67 10.56 2.21 -4.44
N THR A 68 10.75 3.53 -4.32
CA THR A 68 9.68 4.52 -4.07
C THR A 68 9.46 5.47 -5.25
N VAL A 69 10.27 5.35 -6.30
CA VAL A 69 10.23 6.17 -7.52
C VAL A 69 10.32 5.28 -8.76
N GLY A 70 9.86 5.78 -9.91
CA GLY A 70 9.86 5.01 -11.16
C GLY A 70 8.91 3.83 -11.16
N LEU A 71 7.88 3.86 -10.29
CA LEU A 71 6.89 2.80 -10.16
C LEU A 71 5.92 2.78 -11.36
N PRO A 72 5.34 1.62 -11.69
CA PRO A 72 4.27 1.54 -12.67
C PRO A 72 3.05 2.36 -12.23
N THR A 73 2.27 2.83 -13.20
CA THR A 73 0.99 3.52 -12.94
C THR A 73 0.09 2.66 -12.05
N GLY A 74 -0.54 3.31 -11.08
CA GLY A 74 -1.40 2.63 -10.10
C GLY A 74 -0.67 1.97 -8.95
N LEU A 75 0.66 2.12 -8.82
CA LEU A 75 1.41 1.69 -7.64
C LEU A 75 2.04 2.90 -6.94
N TYR A 76 1.75 3.05 -5.66
CA TYR A 76 2.18 4.19 -4.85
C TYR A 76 2.88 3.70 -3.59
N PRO A 77 4.07 4.21 -3.25
CA PRO A 77 4.68 3.88 -1.98
C PRO A 77 3.92 4.61 -0.87
N VAL A 78 3.71 3.93 0.25
CA VAL A 78 3.13 4.58 1.44
C VAL A 78 4.18 5.45 2.14
N TRP A 79 5.45 5.05 2.09
CA TRP A 79 6.56 5.81 2.68
C TRP A 79 7.59 6.11 1.61
N TYR A 80 7.83 7.40 1.36
CA TYR A 80 8.92 7.85 0.49
C TYR A 80 10.26 7.83 1.24
N ASP A 81 11.34 7.84 0.47
CA ASP A 81 12.70 7.85 1.01
C ASP A 81 12.88 9.05 1.97
N GLY A 82 13.30 8.75 3.19
CA GLY A 82 13.48 9.74 4.25
C GLY A 82 12.25 9.99 5.14
N GLU A 83 11.05 9.54 4.77
CA GLU A 83 9.86 9.69 5.64
C GLU A 83 9.85 8.72 6.83
N LEU A 84 10.43 7.53 6.65
CA LEU A 84 10.51 6.51 7.68
C LEU A 84 11.85 5.80 7.66
N THR A 85 12.53 5.80 8.80
CA THR A 85 13.82 5.13 8.99
C THR A 85 13.66 3.80 9.74
N GLN A 86 14.69 2.96 9.65
CA GLN A 86 14.72 1.65 10.28
C GLN A 86 14.43 1.74 11.79
N SER A 87 13.58 0.84 12.28
CA SER A 87 13.18 0.72 13.69
C SER A 87 12.44 1.92 14.28
N VAL A 88 12.09 2.93 13.48
CA VAL A 88 11.27 4.07 13.91
C VAL A 88 9.80 3.80 13.54
N SER A 89 8.89 4.24 14.40
CA SER A 89 7.46 4.27 14.12
C SER A 89 7.00 5.73 14.02
N PRO A 90 6.20 6.11 13.00
CA PRO A 90 5.88 7.50 12.69
C PRO A 90 4.78 8.11 13.59
N GLY A 91 4.40 7.41 14.67
CA GLY A 91 3.29 7.77 15.56
C GLY A 91 2.05 6.92 15.31
N ASN A 92 0.99 7.15 16.10
CA ASN A 92 -0.28 6.47 15.97
C ASN A 92 -1.45 7.41 16.37
N PRO A 93 -2.33 7.83 15.44
CA PRO A 93 -2.31 7.50 14.00
C PRO A 93 -1.33 8.39 13.22
N THR A 94 -0.79 7.88 12.11
CA THR A 94 -0.22 8.70 11.04
C THR A 94 -1.19 8.74 9.87
N ILE A 95 -1.55 9.92 9.39
CA ILE A 95 -2.45 10.07 8.23
C ILE A 95 -1.62 10.06 6.95
N LYS A 96 -1.99 9.20 5.99
CA LYS A 96 -1.46 9.24 4.62
C LYS A 96 -2.53 9.69 3.65
N ARG A 97 -2.14 10.51 2.69
CA ARG A 97 -2.95 10.99 1.56
C ARG A 97 -2.17 10.74 0.29
N ILE A 98 -2.75 9.96 -0.62
CA ILE A 98 -2.11 9.57 -1.88
C ILE A 98 -3.04 10.00 -3.00
N ASN A 99 -2.52 10.82 -3.91
CA ASN A 99 -3.24 11.14 -5.14
C ASN A 99 -3.18 9.91 -6.06
N ILE A 100 -4.35 9.34 -6.37
CA ILE A 100 -4.48 8.16 -7.23
C ILE A 100 -5.22 8.47 -8.52
N SER A 101 -5.35 9.76 -8.86
CA SER A 101 -6.16 10.23 -9.99
C SER A 101 -5.68 9.67 -11.34
N ASP A 102 -4.37 9.41 -11.48
CA ASP A 102 -3.78 8.84 -12.69
C ASP A 102 -4.22 7.40 -12.97
N ALA A 103 -4.59 6.63 -11.94
CA ALA A 103 -5.06 5.25 -12.08
C ALA A 103 -6.58 5.10 -11.86
N ALA A 104 -7.17 5.95 -11.01
CA ALA A 104 -8.57 5.82 -10.58
C ALA A 104 -9.49 6.91 -11.12
N GLY A 105 -8.96 8.04 -11.59
CA GLY A 105 -9.76 9.16 -12.07
C GLY A 105 -10.66 8.76 -13.23
N SER A 106 -11.95 9.11 -13.13
CA SER A 106 -12.97 8.85 -14.16
C SER A 106 -13.14 7.36 -14.55
N GLN A 107 -12.68 6.42 -13.72
CA GLN A 107 -12.86 4.99 -13.96
C GLN A 107 -14.21 4.51 -13.40
N GLY A 108 -14.89 3.59 -14.10
CA GLY A 108 -16.18 3.03 -13.64
C GLY A 108 -16.04 1.93 -12.58
N THR A 109 -14.87 1.33 -12.46
CA THR A 109 -14.57 0.28 -11.49
C THR A 109 -13.13 0.43 -11.01
N VAL A 110 -12.95 0.54 -9.70
CA VAL A 110 -11.64 0.67 -9.05
C VAL A 110 -11.60 -0.21 -7.81
N TRP A 111 -10.53 -0.97 -7.65
CA TRP A 111 -10.18 -1.66 -6.42
C TRP A 111 -8.88 -1.11 -5.85
N VAL A 112 -8.82 -1.07 -4.52
CA VAL A 112 -7.64 -0.63 -3.77
C VAL A 112 -7.05 -1.82 -3.05
N ARG A 113 -5.73 -2.01 -3.18
CA ARG A 113 -4.98 -3.04 -2.46
C ARG A 113 -3.87 -2.41 -1.65
N PHE A 114 -3.92 -2.64 -0.34
CA PHE A 114 -2.80 -2.38 0.54
C PHE A 114 -1.85 -3.57 0.42
N TYR A 115 -0.62 -3.31 0.00
CA TYR A 115 0.36 -4.32 -0.36
C TYR A 115 1.58 -4.20 0.54
N TRP A 116 1.89 -5.23 1.31
CA TRP A 116 3.16 -5.38 2.00
C TRP A 116 4.13 -6.15 1.12
N TYR A 117 5.32 -5.60 0.89
CA TYR A 117 6.42 -6.29 0.25
C TYR A 117 7.65 -6.38 1.17
N GLY A 118 8.17 -7.59 1.38
CA GLY A 118 9.42 -7.84 2.12
C GLY A 118 9.27 -8.83 3.27
N VAL A 119 10.39 -9.23 3.88
CA VAL A 119 10.47 -10.31 4.87
C VAL A 119 11.00 -9.83 6.22
N TRP A 120 10.55 -10.51 7.29
CA TRP A 120 10.97 -10.26 8.68
C TRP A 120 10.70 -8.85 9.21
N GLY A 121 9.86 -8.08 8.52
CA GLY A 121 9.37 -6.82 9.03
C GLY A 121 8.23 -7.02 10.03
N TYR A 122 7.91 -5.95 10.76
CA TYR A 122 6.92 -5.97 11.84
C TYR A 122 5.46 -6.11 11.31
N ALA A 123 4.52 -5.41 11.93
CA ALA A 123 3.15 -5.33 11.49
C ALA A 123 2.80 -3.95 10.93
N TRP A 124 1.79 -3.92 10.06
CA TRP A 124 1.25 -2.74 9.41
C TRP A 124 -0.25 -2.72 9.68
N TYR A 125 -0.69 -1.62 10.25
CA TYR A 125 -2.07 -1.36 10.59
C TYR A 125 -2.59 -0.26 9.68
N VAL A 126 -3.77 -0.50 9.13
CA VAL A 126 -4.50 0.40 8.23
C VAL A 126 -5.88 0.54 8.84
N ASP A 127 -6.34 1.77 8.98
CA ASP A 127 -7.65 2.11 9.54
C ASP A 127 -8.25 3.33 8.83
N ASP A 128 -9.55 3.56 9.02
CA ASP A 128 -10.29 4.74 8.53
C ASP A 128 -10.03 5.09 7.05
N VAL A 129 -10.08 4.08 6.18
CA VAL A 129 -9.88 4.22 4.73
C VAL A 129 -11.04 4.96 4.08
N ARG A 130 -10.74 5.97 3.27
CA ARG A 130 -11.71 6.77 2.51
C ARG A 130 -11.16 7.41 1.25
#